data_AF-A0A9E8MWS1-F1
#
_entry.id   AF-A0A9E8MWS1-F1
#
_cell.length_a   1.000
_cell.length_b   1.000
_cell.length_c   1.000
_cell.angle_alpha   90.00
_cell.angle_beta   90.00
_cell.angle_gamma   90.00
#
_symmetry.space_group_name_H-M   'P 1'
#
loop_
_entity.id
_entity.type
_entity.pdbx_description
1 polymer ?
#
loop_
_entity_poly.entity_id
_entity_poly.type
_entity_poly.pdbx_seq_one_letter_code
_entity_poly.pdbx_strand_id
1 'polypeptide(L)'
;MYLFKTKHIICITGFLIIGLFSQAQINVNANKIYTEWQTSNCGINEDKALIQLLLENVSNPEPLLFNGFQEGPPAQYLESTTGSELNRMRMNQKLISEQKIETGLSKEDLQIASEMSLDSARVQIKKSIINGWKTRALTGLSYLNTTKSKKLLNALAKDEESPFNGLANSLLTQNED
;
A
#
# COMPACT_ATOMS: atom_id res chain seq x y z
N MET A 1 58.32 -6.14 34.11
CA MET A 1 57.79 -4.85 33.61
C MET A 1 56.84 -5.17 32.47
N TYR A 2 55.56 -4.82 32.65
CA TYR A 2 54.40 -5.30 31.90
C TYR A 2 54.25 -4.66 30.52
N LEU A 3 54.49 -5.40 29.43
CA LEU A 3 54.14 -4.96 28.07
C LEU A 3 53.73 -6.16 27.18
N PHE A 4 52.67 -6.86 27.57
CA PHE A 4 51.95 -7.77 26.69
C PHE A 4 50.45 -7.53 26.89
N LYS A 5 49.68 -7.50 25.79
CA LYS A 5 48.20 -7.42 25.68
C LYS A 5 47.58 -6.06 25.32
N THR A 6 47.84 -5.54 24.12
CA THR A 6 46.98 -4.47 23.53
C THR A 6 46.88 -4.52 21.99
N LYS A 7 47.01 -5.68 21.34
CA LYS A 7 46.95 -5.76 19.86
C LYS A 7 45.75 -6.52 19.27
N HIS A 8 44.87 -7.11 20.08
CA HIS A 8 43.74 -7.91 19.56
C HIS A 8 42.36 -7.27 19.73
N ILE A 9 42.27 -6.04 20.27
CA ILE A 9 40.98 -5.37 20.52
C ILE A 9 40.51 -4.53 19.31
N ILE A 10 41.38 -4.23 18.35
CA ILE A 10 41.07 -3.29 17.25
C ILE A 10 40.44 -3.98 16.01
N CYS A 11 40.54 -5.31 15.86
CA CYS A 11 39.97 -6.00 14.68
C CYS A 11 38.52 -6.46 14.83
N ILE A 12 37.93 -6.45 16.04
CA ILE A 12 36.57 -6.96 16.27
C ILE A 12 35.51 -5.87 16.02
N THR A 13 35.86 -4.59 16.12
CA THR A 13 34.94 -3.47 15.91
C THR A 13 34.76 -3.08 14.43
N GLY A 14 35.66 -3.47 13.53
CA GLY A 14 35.55 -3.18 12.10
C GLY A 14 34.55 -4.07 11.34
N PHE A 15 34.37 -5.32 11.78
CA PHE A 15 33.49 -6.29 11.09
C PHE A 15 32.00 -6.08 11.38
N LEU A 16 31.66 -5.42 12.49
CA LEU A 16 30.27 -5.17 12.90
C LEU A 16 29.62 -4.04 12.10
N ILE A 17 30.42 -3.14 11.53
CA ILE A 17 29.92 -1.96 10.79
C ILE A 17 29.56 -2.33 9.34
N ILE A 18 30.29 -3.26 8.71
CA ILE A 18 30.08 -3.64 7.29
C ILE A 18 28.77 -4.44 7.10
N GLY A 19 28.36 -5.23 8.10
CA GLY A 19 27.09 -5.98 8.04
C GLY A 19 25.83 -5.11 8.06
N LEU A 20 25.90 -3.92 8.68
CA LEU A 20 24.75 -3.00 8.79
C LEU A 20 24.45 -2.29 7.46
N PHE A 21 25.48 -2.01 6.65
CA PHE A 21 25.28 -1.34 5.35
C PHE A 21 24.61 -2.25 4.32
N SER A 22 24.92 -3.55 4.30
CA SER A 22 24.29 -4.49 3.37
C SER A 22 22.80 -4.71 3.66
N GLN A 23 22.38 -4.70 4.92
CA GLN A 23 20.95 -4.85 5.27
C GLN A 23 20.12 -3.61 4.92
N ALA A 24 20.70 -2.42 5.03
CA ALA A 24 20.00 -1.17 4.66
C ALA A 24 19.69 -1.12 3.16
N GLN A 25 20.64 -1.51 2.30
CA GLN A 25 20.46 -1.44 0.85
C GLN A 25 19.43 -2.44 0.30
N ILE A 26 19.36 -3.64 0.90
CA ILE A 26 18.32 -4.64 0.58
C ILE A 26 16.93 -4.13 0.99
N ASN A 27 16.83 -3.44 2.13
CA ASN A 27 15.55 -2.94 2.66
C ASN A 27 15.00 -1.74 1.85
N VAL A 28 15.87 -0.87 1.33
CA VAL A 28 15.47 0.24 0.44
C VAL A 28 14.86 -0.27 -0.86
N ASN A 29 15.38 -1.37 -1.41
CA ASN A 29 14.82 -1.95 -2.65
C ASN A 29 13.44 -2.58 -2.42
N ALA A 30 13.26 -3.30 -1.31
CA ALA A 30 11.98 -3.94 -0.98
C ALA A 30 10.83 -2.94 -0.79
N ASN A 31 11.06 -1.84 -0.07
CA ASN A 31 10.04 -0.80 0.13
C ASN A 31 9.65 -0.07 -1.16
N LYS A 32 10.63 0.13 -2.06
CA LYS A 32 10.37 0.73 -3.36
C LYS A 32 9.47 -0.18 -4.21
N ILE A 33 9.84 -1.45 -4.36
CA ILE A 33 9.06 -2.45 -5.12
C ILE A 33 7.67 -2.61 -4.53
N TYR A 34 7.57 -2.67 -3.20
CA TYR A 34 6.29 -2.72 -2.50
C TYR A 34 5.41 -1.49 -2.77
N THR A 35 6.00 -0.29 -2.80
CA THR A 35 5.26 0.93 -3.13
C THR A 35 4.82 0.94 -4.60
N GLU A 36 5.70 0.57 -5.52
CA GLU A 36 5.36 0.45 -6.95
C GLU A 36 4.21 -0.54 -7.16
N TRP A 37 4.26 -1.69 -6.49
CA TRP A 37 3.18 -2.66 -6.46
C TRP A 37 1.87 -2.06 -5.92
N GLN A 38 1.90 -1.40 -4.75
CA GLN A 38 0.74 -0.77 -4.11
C GLN A 38 0.07 0.30 -4.96
N THR A 39 0.83 0.90 -5.88
CA THR A 39 0.43 2.06 -6.70
C THR A 39 0.17 1.70 -8.16
N SER A 40 0.37 0.44 -8.53
CA SER A 40 0.09 -0.04 -9.87
C SER A 40 -1.41 0.06 -10.19
N ASN A 41 -1.71 0.51 -11.41
CA ASN A 41 -3.07 0.59 -11.93
C ASN A 41 -3.45 -0.79 -12.48
N CYS A 42 -3.88 -1.72 -11.62
CA CYS A 42 -4.20 -3.07 -12.06
C CYS A 42 -5.45 -3.10 -12.96
N GLY A 43 -5.33 -3.79 -14.08
CA GLY A 43 -6.47 -4.40 -14.77
C GLY A 43 -6.99 -5.64 -14.03
N ILE A 44 -8.15 -6.15 -14.46
CA ILE A 44 -8.73 -7.40 -13.92
C ILE A 44 -7.72 -8.54 -14.16
N ASN A 45 -7.35 -9.28 -13.10
CA ASN A 45 -6.43 -10.44 -13.05
C ASN A 45 -4.91 -10.18 -12.94
N GLU A 46 -4.43 -8.95 -12.72
CA GLU A 46 -2.99 -8.67 -12.60
C GLU A 46 -2.40 -8.90 -11.19
N ASP A 47 -3.25 -9.11 -10.18
CA ASP A 47 -2.83 -9.23 -8.77
C ASP A 47 -1.83 -10.37 -8.54
N LYS A 48 -1.96 -11.49 -9.27
CA LYS A 48 -1.03 -12.64 -9.20
C LYS A 48 0.36 -12.32 -9.76
N ALA A 49 0.43 -11.60 -10.87
CA ALA A 49 1.72 -11.24 -11.48
C ALA A 49 2.47 -10.22 -10.60
N LEU A 50 1.70 -9.32 -9.99
CA LEU A 50 2.19 -8.28 -9.13
C LEU A 50 2.67 -8.81 -7.76
N ILE A 51 1.96 -9.76 -7.14
CA ILE A 51 2.48 -10.43 -5.93
C ILE A 51 3.69 -11.30 -6.23
N GLN A 52 3.73 -11.95 -7.40
CA GLN A 52 4.88 -12.74 -7.84
C GLN A 52 6.13 -11.86 -7.96
N LEU A 53 6.01 -10.66 -8.53
CA LEU A 53 7.10 -9.68 -8.57
C LEU A 53 7.61 -9.33 -7.17
N LEU A 54 6.70 -9.13 -6.20
CA LEU A 54 7.07 -8.88 -4.82
C LEU A 54 7.82 -10.07 -4.20
N LEU A 55 7.36 -11.30 -4.44
CA LEU A 55 7.98 -12.52 -3.93
C LEU A 55 9.37 -12.80 -4.53
N GLU A 56 9.56 -12.48 -5.81
CA GLU A 56 10.85 -12.66 -6.51
C GLU A 56 11.92 -11.69 -6.02
N ASN A 57 11.52 -10.49 -5.58
CA ASN A 57 12.45 -9.42 -5.23
C ASN A 57 12.56 -9.15 -3.73
N VAL A 58 11.65 -9.70 -2.92
CA VAL A 58 11.63 -9.51 -1.47
C VAL A 58 11.63 -10.89 -0.78
N SER A 59 12.70 -11.20 -0.07
CA SER A 59 12.89 -12.50 0.58
C SER A 59 11.85 -12.84 1.65
N ASN A 60 11.24 -11.83 2.27
CA ASN A 60 10.17 -11.98 3.23
C ASN A 60 9.21 -10.78 3.17
N PRO A 61 8.18 -10.82 2.32
CA PRO A 61 7.26 -9.70 2.15
C PRO A 61 6.19 -9.61 3.25
N GLU A 62 6.02 -10.66 4.07
CA GLU A 62 4.96 -10.73 5.10
C GLU A 62 4.97 -9.52 6.05
N PRO A 63 6.11 -9.08 6.65
CA PRO A 63 6.11 -7.91 7.52
C PRO A 63 5.72 -6.61 6.82
N LEU A 64 6.11 -6.42 5.55
CA LEU A 64 5.77 -5.22 4.78
C LEU A 64 4.27 -5.14 4.52
N LEU A 65 3.66 -6.27 4.18
CA LEU A 65 2.23 -6.38 3.93
C LEU A 65 1.40 -6.17 5.22
N PHE A 66 1.84 -6.74 6.34
CA PHE A 66 1.20 -6.49 7.65
C PHE A 66 1.26 -5.01 8.02
N ASN A 67 2.44 -4.39 7.92
CA ASN A 67 2.60 -2.96 8.21
C ASN A 67 1.74 -2.11 7.28
N GLY A 68 1.70 -2.43 5.99
CA GLY A 68 0.86 -1.71 5.03
C GLY A 68 -0.64 -1.84 5.32
N PHE A 69 -1.11 -2.99 5.79
CA PHE A 69 -2.51 -3.15 6.21
C PHE A 69 -2.82 -2.36 7.49
N GLN A 70 -1.91 -2.35 8.47
CA GLN A 70 -2.09 -1.68 9.75
C GLN A 70 -1.99 -0.16 9.61
N GLU A 71 -0.87 0.31 9.07
CA GLU A 71 -0.49 1.73 9.00
C GLU A 71 -1.09 2.44 7.79
N GLY A 72 -1.34 1.71 6.69
CA GLY A 72 -1.78 2.30 5.43
C GLY A 72 -0.62 2.88 4.61
N PRO A 73 -0.91 3.82 3.68
CA PRO A 73 0.11 4.44 2.83
C PRO A 73 1.03 5.38 3.61
N PRO A 74 2.29 5.56 3.16
CA PRO A 74 3.15 6.64 3.64
C PRO A 74 2.47 8.01 3.52
N ALA A 75 2.64 8.88 4.51
CA ALA A 75 1.98 10.19 4.56
C ALA A 75 2.29 11.05 3.31
N GLN A 76 3.52 11.03 2.83
CA GLN A 76 3.92 11.75 1.62
C GLN A 76 3.15 11.25 0.38
N TYR A 77 3.00 9.94 0.23
CA TYR A 77 2.22 9.35 -0.86
C TYR A 77 0.75 9.78 -0.75
N LEU A 78 0.15 9.64 0.43
CA LEU A 78 -1.25 10.03 0.66
C LEU A 78 -1.51 11.49 0.30
N GLU A 79 -0.66 12.42 0.74
CA GLU A 79 -0.84 13.85 0.42
C GLU A 79 -0.62 14.14 -1.07
N SER A 80 0.42 13.56 -1.68
CA SER A 80 0.73 13.79 -3.11
C SER A 80 -0.37 13.28 -4.04
N THR A 81 -0.88 12.07 -3.77
CA THR A 81 -1.98 11.46 -4.53
C THR A 81 -3.29 12.21 -4.28
N THR A 82 -3.57 12.58 -3.03
CA THR A 82 -4.76 13.40 -2.72
C THR A 82 -4.72 14.74 -3.45
N GLY A 83 -3.56 15.41 -3.48
CA GLY A 83 -3.40 16.68 -4.21
C GLY A 83 -3.61 16.52 -5.72
N SER A 84 -3.09 15.44 -6.30
CA SER A 84 -3.25 15.12 -7.73
C SER A 84 -4.72 14.87 -8.09
N GLU A 85 -5.42 14.10 -7.27
CA GLU A 85 -6.85 13.80 -7.43
C GLU A 85 -7.74 15.04 -7.28
N LEU A 86 -7.45 15.91 -6.30
CA LEU A 86 -8.15 17.19 -6.15
C LEU A 86 -7.91 18.13 -7.33
N ASN A 87 -6.70 18.15 -7.88
CA ASN A 87 -6.42 18.93 -9.08
C ASN A 87 -7.18 18.39 -10.30
N ARG A 88 -7.24 17.06 -10.47
CA ARG A 88 -8.06 16.42 -11.50
C ARG A 88 -9.53 16.79 -11.36
N MET A 89 -10.06 16.74 -10.14
CA MET A 89 -11.43 17.16 -9.84
C MET A 89 -11.69 18.62 -10.20
N ARG A 90 -10.81 19.55 -9.81
CA ARG A 90 -10.93 20.98 -10.18
C ARG A 90 -10.93 21.18 -11.69
N MET A 91 -10.07 20.48 -12.42
CA MET A 91 -10.04 20.55 -13.88
C MET A 91 -11.36 20.06 -14.47
N ASN A 92 -11.89 18.95 -13.97
CA ASN A 92 -13.18 18.42 -14.43
C ASN A 92 -14.33 19.39 -14.12
N GLN A 93 -14.40 19.95 -12.90
CA GLN A 93 -15.40 20.95 -12.53
C GLN A 93 -15.33 22.19 -13.44
N LYS A 94 -14.11 22.64 -13.76
CA LYS A 94 -13.91 23.74 -14.70
C LYS A 94 -14.42 23.39 -16.09
N LEU A 95 -14.04 22.23 -16.63
CA LEU A 95 -14.48 21.79 -17.96
C LEU A 95 -16.00 21.66 -18.07
N ILE A 96 -16.65 21.16 -17.02
CA ILE A 96 -18.12 21.09 -16.91
C ILE A 96 -18.72 22.49 -16.92
N SER A 97 -18.22 23.40 -16.08
CA SER A 97 -18.74 24.78 -15.98
C SER A 97 -18.59 25.57 -17.27
N GLU A 98 -17.54 25.32 -18.04
CA GLU A 98 -17.26 25.98 -19.31
C GLU A 98 -17.98 25.32 -20.50
N GLN A 99 -18.78 24.26 -20.28
CA GLN A 99 -19.46 23.45 -21.31
C GLN A 99 -18.51 22.96 -22.41
N LYS A 100 -17.24 22.73 -22.09
CA LYS A 100 -16.19 22.37 -23.06
C LYS A 100 -16.15 20.89 -23.40
N ILE A 101 -17.00 20.09 -22.76
CA ILE A 101 -17.06 18.64 -22.92
C ILE A 101 -18.52 18.17 -22.95
N GLU A 102 -18.83 17.34 -23.94
CA GLU A 102 -20.08 16.59 -23.98
C GLU A 102 -19.86 15.31 -23.16
N THR A 103 -20.42 15.26 -21.95
CA THR A 103 -20.11 14.23 -20.94
C THR A 103 -21.00 12.99 -21.02
N GLY A 104 -22.11 13.07 -21.76
CA GLY A 104 -23.17 12.05 -21.73
C GLY A 104 -23.92 11.94 -20.40
N LEU A 105 -23.63 12.83 -19.44
CA LEU A 105 -24.27 12.87 -18.12
C LEU A 105 -25.55 13.71 -18.15
N SER A 106 -26.48 13.38 -17.25
CA SER A 106 -27.68 14.20 -17.03
C SER A 106 -27.31 15.58 -16.47
N LYS A 107 -28.24 16.55 -16.54
CA LYS A 107 -28.01 17.89 -15.97
C LYS A 107 -27.86 17.80 -14.45
N GLU A 108 -28.62 16.92 -13.83
CA GLU A 108 -28.61 16.65 -12.40
C GLU A 108 -27.23 16.11 -11.97
N ASP A 109 -26.67 15.15 -12.71
CA ASP A 109 -25.34 14.58 -12.43
C ASP A 109 -24.23 15.63 -12.61
N LEU A 110 -24.34 16.48 -13.63
CA LEU A 110 -23.39 17.57 -13.86
C LEU A 110 -23.44 18.61 -12.73
N GLN A 111 -24.64 18.91 -12.24
CA GLN A 111 -24.82 19.81 -11.10
C GLN A 111 -24.16 19.22 -9.84
N ILE A 112 -24.43 17.96 -9.52
CA ILE A 112 -23.81 17.25 -8.37
C ILE A 112 -22.28 17.25 -8.49
N ALA A 113 -21.74 16.96 -9.66
CA ALA A 113 -20.29 16.97 -9.91
C ALA A 113 -19.67 18.37 -9.73
N SER A 114 -20.40 19.42 -10.09
CA SER A 114 -19.95 20.81 -9.97
C SER A 114 -20.05 21.37 -8.55
N GLU A 115 -20.97 20.88 -7.72
CA GLU A 115 -21.26 21.40 -6.38
C GLU A 115 -20.48 20.71 -5.25
N MET A 116 -19.80 19.59 -5.53
CA MET A 116 -19.02 18.90 -4.52
C MET A 116 -17.88 19.78 -3.97
N SER A 117 -17.94 20.06 -2.66
CA SER A 117 -16.89 20.80 -1.95
C SER A 117 -15.56 20.04 -1.97
N LEU A 118 -14.46 20.78 -2.19
CA LEU A 118 -13.10 20.24 -2.19
C LEU A 118 -12.70 19.64 -0.83
N ASP A 119 -13.24 20.15 0.28
CA ASP A 119 -12.93 19.62 1.61
C ASP A 119 -13.60 18.27 1.85
N SER A 120 -14.86 18.12 1.41
CA SER A 120 -15.57 16.83 1.43
C SER A 120 -14.87 15.84 0.51
N ALA A 121 -14.51 16.26 -0.71
CA ALA A 121 -13.78 15.44 -1.65
C ALA A 121 -12.42 14.98 -1.10
N ARG A 122 -11.67 15.85 -0.43
CA ARG A 122 -10.39 15.51 0.19
C ARG A 122 -10.54 14.36 1.19
N VAL A 123 -11.55 14.41 2.05
CA VAL A 123 -11.82 13.34 3.04
C VAL A 123 -12.14 12.02 2.34
N GLN A 124 -13.00 12.05 1.33
CA GLN A 124 -13.39 10.86 0.58
C GLN A 124 -12.22 10.26 -0.22
N ILE A 125 -11.44 11.09 -0.90
CA ILE A 125 -10.23 10.69 -1.65
C ILE A 125 -9.23 10.03 -0.71
N LYS A 126 -8.92 10.65 0.44
CA LYS A 126 -8.01 10.07 1.43
C LYS A 126 -8.49 8.72 1.92
N LYS A 127 -9.78 8.61 2.27
CA LYS A 127 -10.40 7.35 2.71
C LYS A 127 -10.28 6.27 1.63
N SER A 128 -10.56 6.62 0.38
CA SER A 128 -10.44 5.71 -0.77
C SER A 128 -9.00 5.23 -0.98
N ILE A 129 -8.02 6.13 -0.94
CA ILE A 129 -6.59 5.78 -1.07
C ILE A 129 -6.14 4.84 0.05
N ILE A 130 -6.50 5.15 1.30
CA ILE A 130 -6.16 4.31 2.47
C ILE A 130 -6.80 2.93 2.32
N ASN A 131 -8.09 2.86 1.99
CA ASN A 131 -8.78 1.59 1.82
C ASN A 131 -8.18 0.77 0.67
N GLY A 132 -7.89 1.37 -0.48
CA GLY A 132 -7.25 0.69 -1.61
C GLY A 132 -5.89 0.10 -1.23
N TRP A 133 -5.06 0.86 -0.51
CA TRP A 133 -3.77 0.39 -0.01
C TRP A 133 -3.90 -0.81 0.93
N LYS A 134 -4.84 -0.73 1.88
CA LYS A 134 -5.10 -1.81 2.85
C LYS A 134 -5.67 -3.06 2.18
N THR A 135 -6.60 -2.88 1.23
CA THR A 135 -7.15 -3.97 0.42
C THR A 135 -6.04 -4.73 -0.31
N ARG A 136 -5.17 -4.01 -1.03
CA ARG A 136 -4.04 -4.64 -1.73
C ARG A 136 -3.14 -5.39 -0.75
N ALA A 137 -2.74 -4.76 0.35
CA ALA A 137 -1.92 -5.41 1.38
C ALA A 137 -2.55 -6.71 1.90
N LEU A 138 -3.87 -6.71 2.14
CA LEU A 138 -4.60 -7.89 2.60
C LEU A 138 -4.66 -8.99 1.53
N THR A 139 -4.86 -8.63 0.26
CA THR A 139 -4.75 -9.56 -0.88
C THR A 139 -3.35 -10.15 -0.98
N GLY A 140 -2.30 -9.35 -0.78
CA GLY A 140 -0.94 -9.88 -0.75
C GLY A 140 -0.73 -10.88 0.39
N LEU A 141 -1.25 -10.60 1.59
CA LEU A 141 -1.20 -11.53 2.73
C LEU A 141 -1.93 -12.85 2.44
N SER A 142 -3.08 -12.81 1.74
CA SER A 142 -3.80 -14.03 1.39
C SER A 142 -2.98 -14.94 0.48
N TYR A 143 -2.26 -14.38 -0.50
CA TYR A 143 -1.37 -15.15 -1.37
C TYR A 143 -0.20 -15.83 -0.64
N LEU A 144 0.31 -15.24 0.45
CA LEU A 144 1.38 -15.87 1.23
C LEU A 144 0.91 -17.10 2.00
N ASN A 145 -0.41 -17.19 2.27
CA ASN A 145 -1.07 -18.33 2.90
C ASN A 145 -0.44 -18.81 4.25
N THR A 146 0.29 -17.93 4.94
CA THR A 146 0.96 -18.24 6.21
C THR A 146 -0.03 -18.37 7.36
N THR A 147 0.39 -19.02 8.46
CA THR A 147 -0.43 -19.10 9.68
C THR A 147 -0.84 -17.72 10.21
N LYS A 148 0.05 -16.72 10.15
CA LYS A 148 -0.25 -15.35 10.59
C LYS A 148 -1.26 -14.68 9.67
N SER A 149 -1.09 -14.79 8.36
CA SER A 149 -2.00 -14.20 7.37
C SER A 149 -3.41 -14.81 7.48
N LYS A 150 -3.51 -16.13 7.59
CA LYS A 150 -4.78 -16.83 7.86
C LYS A 150 -5.43 -16.35 9.15
N LYS A 151 -4.65 -16.17 10.23
CA LYS A 151 -5.18 -15.68 11.52
C LYS A 151 -5.77 -14.27 11.39
N LEU A 152 -5.08 -13.36 10.68
CA LEU A 152 -5.59 -12.02 10.41
C LEU A 152 -6.90 -12.07 9.59
N LEU A 153 -6.91 -12.81 8.48
CA LEU A 153 -8.08 -12.95 7.61
C LEU A 153 -9.28 -13.53 8.37
N ASN A 154 -9.07 -14.58 9.15
CA ASN A 154 -10.11 -15.16 9.99
C ASN A 154 -10.64 -14.18 11.06
N ALA A 155 -9.77 -13.33 11.63
CA ALA A 155 -10.21 -12.31 12.58
C ALA A 155 -11.07 -11.25 11.89
N LEU A 156 -10.66 -10.76 10.71
CA LEU A 156 -11.42 -9.79 9.92
C LEU A 156 -12.75 -10.35 9.40
N ALA A 157 -12.77 -11.63 8.98
CA ALA A 157 -13.97 -12.31 8.51
C ALA A 157 -15.02 -12.55 9.61
N LYS A 158 -14.60 -12.61 10.87
CA LYS A 158 -15.47 -12.76 12.05
C LYS A 158 -15.96 -11.42 12.61
N ASP A 159 -15.32 -10.33 12.25
CA ASP A 159 -15.66 -8.99 12.68
C ASP A 159 -16.67 -8.39 11.68
N GLU A 160 -17.96 -8.42 12.02
CA GLU A 160 -19.05 -7.92 11.15
C GLU A 160 -18.99 -6.41 10.93
N GLU A 161 -18.37 -5.67 11.85
CA GLU A 161 -18.20 -4.21 11.77
C GLU A 161 -16.96 -3.82 10.95
N SER A 162 -16.10 -4.77 10.62
CA SER A 162 -14.90 -4.51 9.84
C SER A 162 -15.27 -4.13 8.40
N PRO A 163 -14.76 -3.01 7.86
CA PRO A 163 -14.95 -2.68 6.44
C PRO A 163 -14.26 -3.69 5.51
N PHE A 164 -13.45 -4.61 6.05
CA PHE A 164 -12.75 -5.65 5.30
C PHE A 164 -13.40 -7.04 5.46
N ASN A 165 -14.52 -7.16 6.16
CA ASN A 165 -15.20 -8.44 6.41
C ASN A 165 -15.46 -9.23 5.12
N GLY A 166 -16.15 -8.61 4.16
CA GLY A 166 -16.50 -9.27 2.89
C GLY A 166 -15.27 -9.65 2.05
N LEU A 167 -14.23 -8.80 2.05
CA LEU A 167 -12.97 -9.09 1.39
C LEU A 167 -12.26 -10.28 2.05
N ALA A 168 -12.17 -10.30 3.38
CA ALA A 168 -11.51 -11.37 4.12
C ALA A 168 -12.20 -12.72 3.90
N ASN A 169 -13.55 -12.76 3.90
CA ASN A 169 -14.32 -13.95 3.55
C ASN A 169 -13.99 -14.44 2.13
N SER A 170 -13.99 -13.55 1.14
CA SER A 170 -13.66 -13.90 -0.25
C SER A 170 -12.23 -14.46 -0.40
N LEU A 171 -11.25 -13.82 0.26
CA LEU A 171 -9.85 -14.23 0.19
C LEU A 171 -9.59 -15.57 0.90
N LEU A 172 -10.35 -15.90 1.96
CA LEU A 172 -10.23 -17.20 2.62
C LEU A 172 -10.70 -18.33 1.70
N THR A 173 -11.85 -18.16 1.02
CA THR A 173 -12.37 -19.16 0.08
C THR A 173 -11.45 -19.39 -1.11
N GLN A 174 -10.83 -18.34 -1.66
CA GLN A 174 -9.89 -18.47 -2.79
C GLN A 174 -8.64 -19.32 -2.50
N ASN A 175 -8.32 -19.57 -1.23
CA ASN A 175 -7.14 -20.33 -0.81
C ASN A 175 -7.46 -21.76 -0.34
N GLU A 176 -8.72 -22.19 -0.47
CA GLU A 176 -9.17 -23.56 -0.17
C GLU A 176 -9.10 -24.50 -1.39
N ASP A 177 -8.99 -23.92 -2.60
CA ASP A 177 -8.79 -24.62 -3.88
C ASP A 177 -7.29 -24.78 -4.24
#